data_AF-A0A7T4R1F2-F1
#
_entry.id   AF-A0A7T4R1F2-F1
#
_cell.length_a   1.000
_cell.length_b   1.000
_cell.length_c   1.000
_cell.angle_alpha   90.00
_cell.angle_beta   90.00
_cell.angle_gamma   90.00
#
_symmetry.space_group_name_H-M   'P 1'
#
loop_
_entity.id
_entity.type
_entity.pdbx_description
1 polymer ?
#
loop_
_entity_poly.entity_id
_entity_poly.type
_entity_poly.pdbx_seq_one_letter_code
_entity_poly.pdbx_strand_id
1 'polypeptide(L)'
;MHKSGNTKNWLRYWRNSLADAEAGRGAINKKNLRSHISVNVAQFQQGTLQNDANSELNKENLKILFAGEPEKTRIIKALIRPVIYISKYEHGQKHTSSRPDVLSPIICHVWISRNGKFYPAGKPTVPRDLLSPQDDDKFTLYSVDDLDAFQTQNEIQVFNEQEAQALAENELIPGKQYQEWEQYYKLAQTLFTALNSDETKLKLSAGYLPEKNKKTYLIKTDDAINTSRNILRLYDWLQTKNENFPLLENFALGKVTKFLPRLDQEKSISCRLGHSNSNFPLAKAQKDALAHMLHMKEGEILAVNGPPGTGKTTFVLSAVASLWIKAALKKADPPIIIAASTNNQAVTNIIAAFGKDFEENDSLFSGRWIPELKSYGGYFPAASKESEASPLYQTKSFYESMEQSEFIDRSESIFIRKAKAAFKNTNLDSIEIIQKTLHQSMLDLQDTLLQIKNAWETLSTAHNRCLEAMGEDPKNSYLQVTQNLEAAEKMLRDVRSDQKSWRMFLSKEPVFYLIFRWLPPVARKLLLLRNVFIETKFSDLRKLCTTSRIHKIWSFFRAICAKQRHSLLRLVCSQPFGWLQTHLPYEGKYFSALSRLVNADRTYRRLVFFASPR
;
A
#
# COMPACT_ATOMS: atom_id res chain seq x y z
N MET A 1 -1.97 11.62 25.92
CA MET A 1 -3.37 11.85 26.32
C MET A 1 -4.27 12.42 25.21
N HIS A 2 -3.78 13.23 24.26
CA HIS A 2 -4.65 13.77 23.18
C HIS A 2 -5.11 12.78 22.09
N LYS A 3 -4.47 11.61 21.92
CA LYS A 3 -4.82 10.65 20.85
C LYS A 3 -6.16 9.94 21.09
N SER A 4 -6.44 9.50 22.33
CA SER A 4 -7.62 8.69 22.64
C SER A 4 -8.94 9.47 22.50
N GLY A 5 -8.94 10.77 22.78
CA GLY A 5 -10.13 11.63 22.63
C GLY A 5 -10.60 11.77 21.18
N ASN A 6 -9.66 11.86 20.23
CA ASN A 6 -10.01 11.98 18.81
C ASN A 6 -10.57 10.67 18.25
N THR A 7 -10.00 9.52 18.63
CA THR A 7 -10.48 8.21 18.18
C THR A 7 -11.91 7.91 18.63
N LYS A 8 -12.26 8.24 19.88
CA LYS A 8 -13.65 8.07 20.36
C LYS A 8 -14.65 8.97 19.61
N ASN A 9 -14.24 10.18 19.24
CA ASN A 9 -15.08 11.07 18.42
C ASN A 9 -15.32 10.47 17.02
N TRP A 10 -14.28 9.94 16.37
CA TRP A 10 -14.42 9.25 15.08
C TRP A 10 -15.30 8.01 15.17
N LEU A 11 -15.13 7.18 16.21
CA LEU A 11 -15.99 6.03 16.46
C LEU A 11 -17.46 6.42 16.58
N ARG A 12 -17.76 7.48 17.35
CA ARG A 12 -19.14 7.99 17.49
C ARG A 12 -19.69 8.48 16.16
N TYR A 13 -18.88 9.21 15.40
CA TYR A 13 -19.25 9.70 14.07
C TYR A 13 -19.53 8.55 13.09
N TRP A 14 -18.65 7.56 12.97
CA TRP A 14 -18.84 6.41 12.07
C TRP A 14 -20.02 5.54 12.47
N ARG A 15 -20.21 5.31 13.77
CA ARG A 15 -21.37 4.59 14.30
C ARG A 15 -22.67 5.27 13.91
N ASN A 16 -22.80 6.58 14.19
CA ASN A 16 -24.02 7.32 13.89
C ASN A 16 -24.24 7.42 12.39
N SER A 17 -23.19 7.66 11.60
CA SER A 17 -23.29 7.69 10.13
C SER A 17 -23.78 6.36 9.54
N LEU A 18 -23.39 5.22 10.13
CA LEU A 18 -23.87 3.91 9.69
C LEU A 18 -25.33 3.69 10.08
N ALA A 19 -25.73 4.02 11.30
CA ALA A 19 -27.11 3.93 11.76
C ALA A 19 -28.04 4.82 10.92
N ASP A 20 -27.59 6.03 10.60
CA ASP A 20 -28.27 6.99 9.75
C ASP A 20 -28.45 6.46 8.31
N ALA A 21 -27.43 5.79 7.76
CA ALA A 21 -27.49 5.21 6.42
C ALA A 21 -28.51 4.06 6.31
N GLU A 22 -28.73 3.29 7.38
CA GLU A 22 -29.77 2.26 7.45
C GLU A 22 -31.19 2.84 7.52
N ALA A 23 -31.34 4.07 8.04
CA ALA A 23 -32.65 4.68 8.22
C ALA A 23 -33.40 4.76 6.90
N GLY A 24 -32.70 4.91 5.75
CA GLY A 24 -33.25 4.92 4.39
C GLY A 24 -32.93 6.22 3.65
N ARG A 25 -33.31 6.32 2.36
CA ARG A 25 -33.11 7.52 1.52
C ARG A 25 -34.42 8.24 1.19
N GLY A 26 -34.41 9.57 1.32
CA GLY A 26 -35.55 10.44 1.02
C GLY A 26 -35.55 10.93 -0.43
N ALA A 27 -34.38 11.24 -0.97
CA ALA A 27 -34.17 11.58 -2.38
C ALA A 27 -34.15 10.30 -3.24
N ILE A 28 -35.07 10.21 -4.19
CA ILE A 28 -35.18 9.07 -5.11
C ILE A 28 -35.36 9.53 -6.56
N ASN A 29 -35.00 8.67 -7.50
CA ASN A 29 -35.19 8.92 -8.93
C ASN A 29 -36.56 8.41 -9.39
N LYS A 30 -37.14 9.03 -10.42
CA LYS A 30 -38.44 8.60 -10.99
C LYS A 30 -38.46 7.13 -11.44
N LYS A 31 -37.32 6.61 -11.93
CA LYS A 31 -37.18 5.18 -12.32
C LYS A 31 -37.35 4.25 -11.12
N ASN A 32 -36.78 4.61 -9.96
CA ASN A 32 -36.88 3.82 -8.74
C ASN A 32 -38.27 3.92 -8.12
N LEU A 33 -38.92 5.10 -8.18
CA LEU A 33 -40.29 5.24 -7.71
C LEU A 33 -41.26 4.34 -8.49
N ARG A 34 -41.03 4.13 -9.79
CA ARG A 34 -41.88 3.24 -10.63
C ARG A 34 -41.78 1.76 -10.26
N SER A 35 -40.69 1.33 -9.61
CA SER A 35 -40.58 -0.05 -9.10
C SER A 35 -41.22 -0.24 -7.72
N HIS A 36 -41.69 0.83 -7.08
CA HIS A 36 -42.38 0.73 -5.80
C HIS A 36 -43.87 0.42 -6.00
N ILE A 37 -44.45 -0.30 -5.04
CA ILE A 37 -45.87 -0.61 -5.03
C ILE A 37 -46.62 0.63 -4.56
N SER A 38 -47.58 1.11 -5.36
CA SER A 38 -48.41 2.24 -4.98
C SER A 38 -49.67 1.77 -4.26
N VAL A 39 -49.92 2.30 -3.07
CA VAL A 39 -51.06 1.99 -2.20
C VAL A 39 -51.84 3.27 -1.88
N ASN A 40 -53.11 3.12 -1.51
CA ASN A 40 -53.96 4.25 -1.12
C ASN A 40 -53.56 4.76 0.27
N VAL A 41 -53.67 6.07 0.52
CA VAL A 41 -53.44 6.68 1.85
C VAL A 41 -54.31 6.02 2.92
N ALA A 42 -55.56 5.68 2.56
CA ALA A 42 -56.49 5.02 3.49
C ALA A 42 -55.93 3.69 4.02
N GLN A 43 -55.20 2.94 3.19
CA GLN A 43 -54.57 1.67 3.60
C GLN A 43 -53.44 1.91 4.61
N PHE A 44 -52.65 2.97 4.43
CA PHE A 44 -51.64 3.36 5.43
C PHE A 44 -52.27 3.89 6.71
N GLN A 45 -53.36 4.66 6.63
CA GLN A 45 -54.07 5.17 7.81
C GLN A 45 -54.68 4.04 8.64
N GLN A 46 -55.26 3.03 7.98
CA GLN A 46 -55.89 1.89 8.65
C GLN A 46 -54.91 0.78 9.06
N GLY A 47 -53.66 0.83 8.59
CA GLY A 47 -52.65 -0.18 8.92
C GLY A 47 -52.85 -1.52 8.22
N THR A 48 -53.54 -1.53 7.09
CA THR A 48 -53.86 -2.77 6.37
C THR A 48 -53.93 -2.54 4.86
N LEU A 49 -53.48 -3.53 4.10
CA LEU A 49 -53.65 -3.58 2.65
C LEU A 49 -55.04 -4.11 2.23
N GLN A 50 -55.89 -4.60 3.12
CA GLN A 50 -57.07 -5.40 2.73
C GLN A 50 -58.38 -4.63 2.51
N ASN A 51 -58.51 -3.37 2.91
CA ASN A 51 -59.82 -2.83 3.29
C ASN A 51 -60.59 -1.96 2.26
N ASP A 52 -60.49 -2.20 0.96
CA ASP A 52 -61.35 -1.49 -0.03
C ASP A 52 -61.55 -2.29 -1.33
N ALA A 53 -62.56 -1.88 -2.13
CA ALA A 53 -63.16 -2.47 -3.35
C ALA A 53 -62.23 -3.08 -4.45
N ASN A 54 -60.91 -3.01 -4.30
CA ASN A 54 -59.88 -3.56 -5.21
C ASN A 54 -59.15 -4.77 -4.59
N SER A 55 -59.90 -5.75 -4.05
CA SER A 55 -59.31 -6.91 -3.35
C SER A 55 -58.32 -7.71 -4.21
N GLU A 56 -58.48 -7.72 -5.54
CA GLU A 56 -57.56 -8.39 -6.48
C GLU A 56 -56.20 -7.69 -6.55
N LEU A 57 -56.17 -6.36 -6.69
CA LEU A 57 -54.92 -5.59 -6.75
C LEU A 57 -54.12 -5.72 -5.45
N ASN A 58 -54.81 -5.79 -4.30
CA ASN A 58 -54.17 -5.98 -3.00
C ASN A 58 -53.58 -7.40 -2.85
N LYS A 59 -54.25 -8.41 -3.40
CA LYS A 59 -53.72 -9.78 -3.48
C LYS A 59 -52.51 -9.84 -4.42
N GLU A 60 -52.51 -9.12 -5.54
CA GLU A 60 -51.33 -9.01 -6.42
C GLU A 60 -50.16 -8.31 -5.74
N ASN A 61 -50.40 -7.20 -5.05
CA ASN A 61 -49.37 -6.49 -4.28
C ASN A 61 -48.75 -7.39 -3.20
N LEU A 62 -49.56 -8.18 -2.48
CA LEU A 62 -49.07 -9.17 -1.52
C LEU A 62 -48.27 -10.29 -2.21
N LYS A 63 -48.71 -10.77 -3.38
CA LYS A 63 -47.95 -11.76 -4.15
C LYS A 63 -46.58 -11.22 -4.57
N ILE A 64 -46.50 -9.97 -5.02
CA ILE A 64 -45.23 -9.31 -5.40
C ILE A 64 -44.31 -9.18 -4.18
N LEU A 65 -44.86 -8.78 -3.04
CA LEU A 65 -44.12 -8.61 -1.79
C LEU A 65 -43.55 -9.92 -1.23
N PHE A 66 -44.32 -11.01 -1.31
CA PHE A 66 -43.91 -12.34 -0.87
C PHE A 66 -43.30 -13.20 -1.99
N ALA A 67 -43.01 -12.62 -3.15
CA ALA A 67 -42.38 -13.34 -4.26
C ALA A 67 -40.99 -13.85 -3.85
N GLY A 68 -40.76 -15.16 -4.02
CA GLY A 68 -39.49 -15.83 -3.65
C GLY A 68 -39.34 -16.19 -2.17
N GLU A 69 -40.31 -15.85 -1.32
CA GLU A 69 -40.28 -16.21 0.10
C GLU A 69 -40.85 -17.61 0.36
N PRO A 70 -40.24 -18.42 1.25
CA PRO A 70 -40.82 -19.69 1.70
C PRO A 70 -42.26 -19.55 2.18
N GLU A 71 -43.10 -20.57 1.97
CA GLU A 71 -44.49 -20.57 2.45
C GLU A 71 -44.60 -20.40 3.97
N LYS A 72 -43.56 -20.82 4.70
CA LYS A 72 -43.45 -20.66 6.16
C LYS A 72 -43.19 -19.21 6.59
N THR A 73 -42.69 -18.35 5.71
CA THR A 73 -42.42 -16.93 6.02
C THR A 73 -43.73 -16.16 6.13
N ARG A 74 -44.11 -15.76 7.34
CA ARG A 74 -45.41 -15.12 7.63
C ARG A 74 -45.39 -13.60 7.56
N ILE A 75 -44.22 -13.00 7.74
CA ILE A 75 -43.99 -11.56 7.75
C ILE A 75 -42.83 -11.19 6.84
N ILE A 76 -42.84 -9.97 6.33
CA ILE A 76 -41.71 -9.38 5.60
C ILE A 76 -41.44 -7.97 6.12
N LYS A 77 -40.19 -7.51 6.00
CA LYS A 77 -39.84 -6.12 6.28
C LYS A 77 -40.08 -5.24 5.06
N ALA A 78 -40.72 -4.10 5.25
CA ALA A 78 -40.98 -3.14 4.19
C ALA A 78 -40.84 -1.70 4.68
N LEU A 79 -40.63 -0.80 3.73
CA LEU A 79 -40.48 0.61 3.94
C LEU A 79 -41.63 1.35 3.24
N ILE A 80 -42.38 2.13 4.02
CA ILE A 80 -43.50 2.93 3.54
C ILE A 80 -43.06 4.39 3.38
N ARG A 81 -43.52 5.03 2.30
CA ARG A 81 -43.38 6.46 1.97
C ARG A 81 -44.74 7.12 1.97
N PRO A 82 -45.16 7.72 3.09
CA PRO A 82 -46.50 8.30 3.22
C PRO A 82 -46.70 9.50 2.29
N VAL A 83 -45.66 10.32 2.09
CA VAL A 83 -45.71 11.57 1.32
C VAL A 83 -44.60 11.60 0.28
N ILE A 84 -44.97 12.00 -0.95
CA ILE A 84 -44.06 12.16 -2.08
C ILE A 84 -44.22 13.56 -2.69
N TYR A 85 -43.08 14.19 -2.96
CA TYR A 85 -42.93 15.44 -3.68
C TYR A 85 -42.17 15.20 -4.98
N ILE A 86 -42.59 15.85 -6.07
CA ILE A 86 -41.97 15.72 -7.40
C ILE A 86 -41.43 17.10 -7.82
N SER A 87 -40.19 17.14 -8.31
CA SER A 87 -39.57 18.40 -8.77
C SER A 87 -40.39 19.05 -9.88
N LYS A 88 -40.55 20.38 -9.80
CA LYS A 88 -41.15 21.22 -10.84
C LYS A 88 -40.27 21.24 -12.09
N TYR A 89 -40.90 21.50 -13.24
CA TYR A 89 -40.22 21.89 -14.46
C TYR A 89 -40.23 23.42 -14.55
N GLU A 90 -39.08 24.02 -14.84
CA GLU A 90 -38.95 25.46 -15.08
C GLU A 90 -38.51 25.64 -16.54
N HIS A 91 -39.29 26.39 -17.32
CA HIS A 91 -39.02 26.65 -18.74
C HIS A 91 -38.75 25.38 -19.59
N GLY A 92 -39.43 24.27 -19.30
CA GLY A 92 -39.30 23.01 -20.05
C GLY A 92 -38.03 22.20 -19.73
N GLN A 93 -37.15 22.69 -18.85
CA GLN A 93 -35.97 21.97 -18.38
C GLN A 93 -36.08 21.61 -16.89
N LYS A 94 -35.36 20.56 -16.49
CA LYS A 94 -35.23 20.16 -15.07
C LYS A 94 -34.01 20.84 -14.45
N HIS A 95 -34.13 21.26 -13.20
CA HIS A 95 -32.97 21.65 -12.39
C HIS A 95 -32.21 20.38 -11.96
N THR A 96 -31.30 19.87 -12.79
CA THR A 96 -30.60 18.59 -12.56
C THR A 96 -29.42 18.67 -11.59
N SER A 97 -28.95 19.86 -11.21
CA SER A 97 -27.68 20.03 -10.50
C SER A 97 -27.79 20.23 -8.97
N SER A 98 -28.97 20.50 -8.41
CA SER A 98 -29.08 20.86 -6.97
C SER A 98 -30.31 20.30 -6.22
N ARG A 99 -31.26 19.63 -6.91
CA ARG A 99 -32.51 19.16 -6.29
C ARG A 99 -32.87 17.74 -6.74
N PRO A 100 -33.24 16.84 -5.82
CA PRO A 100 -33.78 15.51 -6.15
C PRO A 100 -34.98 15.53 -7.10
N ASP A 101 -35.07 14.50 -7.95
CA ASP A 101 -36.17 14.30 -8.91
C ASP A 101 -37.51 14.03 -8.20
N VAL A 102 -37.44 13.24 -7.13
CA VAL A 102 -38.54 12.85 -6.25
C VAL A 102 -38.01 12.87 -4.81
N LEU A 103 -38.85 13.34 -3.89
CA LEU A 103 -38.51 13.56 -2.51
C LEU A 103 -39.56 12.92 -1.59
N SER A 104 -39.11 12.15 -0.62
CA SER A 104 -39.94 11.56 0.44
C SER A 104 -39.40 12.01 1.81
N PRO A 105 -40.04 13.00 2.46
CA PRO A 105 -39.53 13.57 3.70
C PRO A 105 -39.61 12.62 4.91
N ILE A 106 -40.54 11.67 4.88
CA ILE A 106 -40.75 10.72 5.97
C ILE A 106 -40.80 9.31 5.40
N ILE A 107 -40.17 8.40 6.13
CA ILE A 107 -40.21 6.99 5.87
C ILE A 107 -40.61 6.23 7.14
N CYS A 108 -41.33 5.13 6.95
CA CYS A 108 -41.86 4.30 8.03
C CYS A 108 -41.44 2.86 7.80
N HIS A 109 -40.69 2.28 8.74
CA HIS A 109 -40.29 0.88 8.69
C HIS A 109 -41.39 0.02 9.30
N VAL A 110 -41.87 -0.97 8.55
CA VAL A 110 -42.97 -1.83 8.98
C VAL A 110 -42.71 -3.30 8.67
N TRP A 111 -43.29 -4.17 9.47
CA TRP A 111 -43.52 -5.57 9.14
C TRP A 111 -44.89 -5.69 8.47
N ILE A 112 -44.96 -6.46 7.39
CA ILE A 112 -46.22 -6.75 6.68
C ILE A 112 -46.50 -8.24 6.82
N SER A 113 -47.65 -8.61 7.37
CA SER A 113 -48.08 -10.01 7.44
C SER A 113 -48.61 -10.50 6.08
N ARG A 114 -48.67 -11.82 5.86
CA ARG A 114 -49.36 -12.40 4.68
C ARG A 114 -50.84 -11.99 4.61
N ASN A 115 -51.44 -11.61 5.73
CA ASN A 115 -52.79 -11.04 5.81
C ASN A 115 -52.81 -9.53 5.52
N GLY A 116 -51.69 -8.94 5.13
CA GLY A 116 -51.59 -7.53 4.74
C GLY A 116 -51.71 -6.52 5.88
N LYS A 117 -51.59 -6.93 7.14
CA LYS A 117 -51.55 -6.00 8.28
C LYS A 117 -50.14 -5.46 8.50
N PHE A 118 -50.06 -4.23 9.01
CA PHE A 118 -48.80 -3.56 9.31
C PHE A 118 -48.49 -3.58 10.81
N TYR A 119 -47.22 -3.84 11.13
CA TYR A 119 -46.68 -3.66 12.48
C TYR A 119 -45.46 -2.74 12.43
N PRO A 120 -45.24 -1.87 13.42
CA PRO A 120 -44.04 -1.04 13.50
C PRO A 120 -42.75 -1.88 13.58
N ALA A 121 -41.85 -1.71 12.60
CA ALA A 121 -40.51 -2.31 12.60
C ALA A 121 -39.41 -1.31 12.98
N GLY A 122 -39.74 -0.02 13.05
CA GLY A 122 -38.89 1.08 13.49
C GLY A 122 -39.76 2.32 13.73
N LYS A 123 -39.20 3.36 14.35
CA LYS A 123 -39.91 4.65 14.52
C LYS A 123 -40.06 5.35 13.15
N PRO A 124 -41.12 6.16 12.92
CA PRO A 124 -41.16 7.06 11.78
C PRO A 124 -39.93 7.97 11.80
N THR A 125 -39.24 8.11 10.67
CA THR A 125 -37.97 8.83 10.63
C THR A 125 -37.84 9.68 9.37
N VAL A 126 -37.02 10.72 9.49
CA VAL A 126 -36.56 11.51 8.35
C VAL A 126 -35.28 10.85 7.81
N PRO A 127 -35.21 10.57 6.50
CA PRO A 127 -34.01 10.03 5.87
C PRO A 127 -32.78 10.92 6.08
N ARG A 128 -31.60 10.32 6.30
CA ARG A 128 -30.36 11.05 6.60
C ARG A 128 -29.96 12.06 5.54
N ASP A 129 -30.22 11.75 4.27
CA ASP A 129 -29.94 12.61 3.12
C ASP A 129 -30.80 13.88 3.11
N LEU A 130 -31.78 14.01 4.00
CA LEU A 130 -32.57 15.22 4.22
C LEU A 130 -32.28 15.90 5.56
N LEU A 131 -31.34 15.37 6.36
CA LEU A 131 -30.96 15.92 7.67
C LEU A 131 -29.66 16.73 7.58
N SER A 132 -29.59 17.86 8.28
CA SER A 132 -28.36 18.62 8.51
C SER A 132 -27.65 18.12 9.78
N PRO A 133 -26.30 18.20 9.82
CA PRO A 133 -25.39 18.71 8.79
C PRO A 133 -25.04 17.67 7.71
N GLN A 134 -24.77 18.13 6.49
CA GLN A 134 -24.21 17.35 5.37
C GLN A 134 -23.06 18.10 4.68
N ASP A 135 -22.22 17.35 3.96
CA ASP A 135 -21.13 17.94 3.15
C ASP A 135 -21.68 18.84 2.02
N ASP A 136 -22.87 18.51 1.51
CA ASP A 136 -23.64 19.35 0.59
C ASP A 136 -24.98 19.77 1.23
N ASP A 137 -24.94 20.78 2.10
CA ASP A 137 -26.13 21.34 2.79
C ASP A 137 -27.13 22.06 1.86
N LYS A 138 -26.98 21.96 0.54
CA LYS A 138 -27.86 22.63 -0.44
C LYS A 138 -29.34 22.27 -0.29
N PHE A 139 -29.66 21.08 0.23
CA PHE A 139 -31.06 20.67 0.40
C PHE A 139 -31.28 19.74 1.61
N THR A 140 -31.43 20.34 2.78
CA THR A 140 -31.85 19.67 4.03
C THR A 140 -33.20 20.24 4.50
N LEU A 141 -34.01 19.40 5.15
CA LEU A 141 -35.36 19.72 5.64
C LEU A 141 -35.46 19.75 7.17
N TYR A 142 -34.50 19.16 7.88
CA TYR A 142 -34.48 19.03 9.33
C TYR A 142 -33.06 18.81 9.85
N SER A 143 -32.83 18.83 11.16
CA SER A 143 -31.52 18.52 11.75
C SER A 143 -31.50 17.13 12.40
N VAL A 144 -30.31 16.53 12.49
CA VAL A 144 -30.12 15.26 13.23
C VAL A 144 -30.45 15.45 14.71
N ASP A 145 -30.01 16.56 15.32
CA ASP A 145 -30.26 16.84 16.74
C ASP A 145 -31.75 16.98 17.07
N ASP A 146 -32.51 17.65 16.20
CA ASP A 146 -33.96 17.79 16.37
C ASP A 146 -34.69 16.45 16.19
N LEU A 147 -34.24 15.60 15.25
CA LEU A 147 -34.79 14.27 15.06
C LEU A 147 -34.51 13.37 16.26
N ASP A 148 -33.28 13.38 16.78
CA ASP A 148 -32.89 12.61 17.96
C ASP A 148 -33.68 13.07 19.20
N ALA A 149 -33.87 14.38 19.38
CA ALA A 149 -34.71 14.93 20.44
C ALA A 149 -36.18 14.48 20.28
N PHE A 150 -36.75 14.55 19.07
CA PHE A 150 -38.10 14.09 18.78
C PHE A 150 -38.27 12.60 19.07
N GLN A 151 -37.32 11.75 18.62
CA GLN A 151 -37.36 10.31 18.86
C GLN A 151 -37.16 9.95 20.33
N THR A 152 -36.41 10.75 21.09
CA THR A 152 -36.20 10.54 22.53
C THR A 152 -37.44 10.91 23.33
N GLN A 153 -38.16 11.99 22.95
CA GLN A 153 -39.38 12.44 23.64
C GLN A 153 -40.61 11.58 23.31
N ASN A 154 -40.62 10.92 22.15
CA ASN A 154 -41.74 10.12 21.67
C ASN A 154 -41.36 8.63 21.63
N GLU A 155 -41.77 7.90 22.66
CA GLU A 155 -41.66 6.44 22.69
C GLU A 155 -42.87 5.78 22.04
N ILE A 156 -42.60 4.75 21.24
CA ILE A 156 -43.63 3.91 20.63
C ILE A 156 -43.14 2.47 20.59
N GLN A 157 -44.08 1.53 20.68
CA GLN A 157 -43.76 0.12 20.58
C GLN A 157 -43.28 -0.22 19.17
N VAL A 158 -42.11 -0.85 19.09
CA VAL A 158 -41.51 -1.36 17.86
C VAL A 158 -41.23 -2.84 18.07
N PHE A 159 -41.53 -3.66 17.06
CA PHE A 159 -41.40 -5.10 17.16
C PHE A 159 -40.15 -5.60 16.44
N ASN A 160 -39.42 -6.51 17.09
CA ASN A 160 -38.41 -7.29 16.39
C ASN A 160 -39.09 -8.39 15.53
N GLU A 161 -38.30 -9.09 14.71
CA GLU A 161 -38.83 -10.11 13.79
C GLU A 161 -39.60 -11.24 14.50
N GLN A 162 -39.10 -11.72 15.65
CA GLN A 162 -39.72 -12.81 16.41
C GLN A 162 -41.06 -12.37 17.03
N GLU A 163 -41.09 -11.16 17.60
CA GLU A 163 -42.29 -10.55 18.17
C GLU A 163 -43.35 -10.27 17.09
N ALA A 164 -42.93 -9.71 15.95
CA ALA A 164 -43.81 -9.47 14.82
C ALA A 164 -44.36 -10.77 14.24
N GLN A 165 -43.55 -11.84 14.22
CA GLN A 165 -44.01 -13.15 13.78
C GLN A 165 -45.06 -13.70 14.76
N ALA A 166 -44.81 -13.65 16.07
CA ALA A 166 -45.77 -14.06 17.10
C ALA A 166 -47.09 -13.29 17.00
N LEU A 167 -47.05 -11.98 16.73
CA LEU A 167 -48.24 -11.18 16.46
C LEU A 167 -48.99 -11.66 15.22
N ALA A 168 -48.28 -11.95 14.14
CA ALA A 168 -48.86 -12.50 12.92
C ALA A 168 -49.53 -13.87 13.15
N GLU A 169 -49.03 -14.70 14.07
CA GLU A 169 -49.67 -15.98 14.44
C GLU A 169 -50.92 -15.76 15.29
N ASN A 170 -50.85 -14.81 16.23
CA ASN A 170 -51.98 -14.45 17.09
C ASN A 170 -53.13 -13.78 16.33
N GLU A 171 -52.90 -13.26 15.12
CA GLU A 171 -53.96 -12.73 14.25
C GLU A 171 -55.02 -13.76 13.85
N LEU A 172 -54.66 -15.04 13.86
CA LEU A 172 -55.58 -16.14 13.58
C LEU A 172 -56.60 -16.34 14.72
N ILE A 173 -56.38 -15.72 15.88
CA ILE A 173 -57.22 -15.86 17.07
C ILE A 173 -58.11 -14.60 17.21
N PRO A 174 -59.46 -14.74 17.13
CA PRO A 174 -60.38 -13.62 17.32
C PRO A 174 -60.17 -12.94 18.69
N GLY A 175 -59.97 -11.62 18.71
CA GLY A 175 -59.84 -10.82 19.94
C GLY A 175 -58.42 -10.43 20.37
N LYS A 176 -57.35 -10.97 19.75
CA LYS A 176 -55.94 -10.60 20.02
C LYS A 176 -55.31 -9.80 18.86
N GLN A 177 -56.03 -8.85 18.30
CA GLN A 177 -55.53 -8.03 17.20
C GLN A 177 -54.71 -6.86 17.76
N TYR A 178 -53.59 -6.53 17.10
CA TYR A 178 -52.86 -5.30 17.36
C TYR A 178 -53.71 -4.08 16.97
N GLN A 179 -54.07 -3.24 17.94
CA GLN A 179 -54.97 -2.08 17.75
C GLN A 179 -54.25 -0.72 17.77
N GLU A 180 -52.95 -0.69 18.06
CA GLU A 180 -52.21 0.56 18.31
C GLU A 180 -51.60 1.21 17.06
N TRP A 181 -51.93 0.71 15.86
CA TRP A 181 -51.46 1.31 14.61
C TRP A 181 -51.83 2.80 14.49
N GLU A 182 -52.99 3.21 15.01
CA GLU A 182 -53.41 4.61 15.01
C GLU A 182 -52.42 5.52 15.73
N GLN A 183 -51.78 5.04 16.81
CA GLN A 183 -50.76 5.79 17.53
C GLN A 183 -49.50 5.97 16.68
N TYR A 184 -49.11 4.93 15.95
CA TYR A 184 -47.98 4.98 15.02
C TYR A 184 -48.22 5.95 13.86
N TYR A 185 -49.43 5.91 13.29
CA TYR A 185 -49.84 6.84 12.25
C TYR A 185 -49.86 8.29 12.75
N LYS A 186 -50.41 8.55 13.94
CA LYS A 186 -50.39 9.87 14.58
C LYS A 186 -48.98 10.37 14.80
N LEU A 187 -48.06 9.52 15.27
CA LEU A 187 -46.66 9.89 15.45
C LEU A 187 -46.00 10.32 14.13
N ALA A 188 -46.25 9.60 13.04
CA ALA A 188 -45.76 9.97 11.71
C ALA A 188 -46.32 11.33 11.24
N GLN A 189 -47.58 11.64 11.56
CA GLN A 189 -48.19 12.96 11.29
C GLN A 189 -47.57 14.07 12.14
N THR A 190 -47.30 13.81 13.41
CA THR A 190 -46.64 14.77 14.31
C THR A 190 -45.24 15.09 13.80
N LEU A 191 -44.47 14.08 13.39
CA LEU A 191 -43.16 14.27 12.77
C LEU A 191 -43.26 15.10 11.48
N PHE A 192 -44.25 14.84 10.62
CA PHE A 192 -44.49 15.65 9.43
C PHE A 192 -44.81 17.09 9.74
N THR A 193 -45.56 17.32 10.80
CA THR A 193 -45.94 18.67 11.23
C THR A 193 -44.73 19.42 11.78
N ALA A 194 -43.89 18.75 12.57
CA ALA A 194 -42.62 19.30 13.06
C ALA A 194 -41.65 19.66 11.93
N LEU A 195 -41.62 18.86 10.85
CA LEU A 195 -40.83 19.14 9.65
C LEU A 195 -41.34 20.33 8.84
N ASN A 196 -42.65 20.56 8.84
CA ASN A 196 -43.32 21.60 8.06
C ASN A 196 -43.26 22.99 8.74
N SER A 197 -42.07 23.40 9.18
CA SER A 197 -41.79 24.79 9.53
C SER A 197 -41.91 25.70 8.28
N ASP A 198 -42.07 27.01 8.49
CA ASP A 198 -42.26 27.96 7.39
C ASP A 198 -41.11 27.95 6.39
N GLU A 199 -39.89 27.72 6.86
CA GLU A 199 -38.69 27.58 6.02
C GLU A 199 -38.75 26.33 5.12
N THR A 200 -39.15 25.18 5.67
CA THR A 200 -39.29 23.92 4.92
C THR A 200 -40.41 24.04 3.88
N LYS A 201 -41.53 24.69 4.24
CA LYS A 201 -42.63 24.97 3.30
C LYS A 201 -42.16 25.86 2.14
N LEU A 202 -41.36 26.89 2.40
CA LEU A 202 -40.76 27.72 1.36
C LEU A 202 -39.84 26.91 0.44
N LYS A 203 -38.96 26.05 0.99
CA LYS A 203 -38.06 25.18 0.21
C LYS A 203 -38.83 24.18 -0.67
N LEU A 204 -39.86 23.54 -0.12
CA LEU A 204 -40.70 22.58 -0.84
C LEU A 204 -41.56 23.28 -1.90
N SER A 205 -42.22 24.39 -1.56
CA SER A 205 -43.12 25.11 -2.47
C SER A 205 -42.39 25.82 -3.61
N ALA A 206 -41.12 26.22 -3.41
CA ALA A 206 -40.30 26.80 -4.47
C ALA A 206 -39.98 25.77 -5.58
N GLY A 207 -39.55 24.56 -5.21
CA GLY A 207 -39.01 23.58 -6.16
C GLY A 207 -39.87 22.35 -6.46
N TYR A 208 -40.89 22.05 -5.66
CA TYR A 208 -41.62 20.79 -5.71
C TYR A 208 -43.13 20.96 -5.74
N LEU A 209 -43.81 19.93 -6.25
CA LEU A 209 -45.25 19.77 -6.14
C LEU A 209 -45.56 18.46 -5.39
N PRO A 210 -46.54 18.44 -4.48
CA PRO A 210 -47.02 17.19 -3.92
C PRO A 210 -47.57 16.32 -5.04
N GLU A 211 -47.40 15.01 -4.93
CA GLU A 211 -47.91 14.09 -5.94
C GLU A 211 -49.43 14.21 -6.08
N LYS A 212 -49.91 14.40 -7.32
CA LYS A 212 -51.31 14.71 -7.65
C LYS A 212 -52.33 13.71 -7.09
N ASN A 213 -51.95 12.43 -6.99
CA ASN A 213 -52.84 11.35 -6.57
C ASN A 213 -52.72 11.03 -5.08
N LYS A 214 -51.90 11.79 -4.32
CA LYS A 214 -51.60 11.56 -2.90
C LYS A 214 -51.34 10.07 -2.62
N LYS A 215 -50.53 9.38 -3.42
CA LYS A 215 -50.32 7.94 -3.21
C LYS A 215 -49.28 7.71 -2.13
N THR A 216 -49.41 6.60 -1.43
CA THR A 216 -48.37 6.08 -0.54
C THR A 216 -47.60 5.00 -1.29
N TYR A 217 -46.28 4.95 -1.13
CA TYR A 217 -45.45 3.95 -1.81
C TYR A 217 -44.82 2.98 -0.83
N LEU A 218 -44.68 1.73 -1.26
CA LEU A 218 -44.18 0.64 -0.44
C LEU A 218 -43.10 -0.13 -1.19
N ILE A 219 -42.01 -0.44 -0.50
CA ILE A 219 -40.89 -1.22 -1.03
C ILE A 219 -40.47 -2.28 0.00
N LYS A 220 -40.30 -3.53 -0.46
CA LYS A 220 -39.72 -4.60 0.34
C LYS A 220 -38.27 -4.26 0.68
N THR A 221 -37.86 -4.47 1.92
CA THR A 221 -36.49 -4.21 2.35
C THR A 221 -35.74 -5.52 2.52
N ASP A 222 -34.58 -5.65 1.87
CA ASP A 222 -33.77 -6.88 1.94
C ASP A 222 -33.05 -7.01 3.29
N ASP A 223 -32.74 -8.24 3.68
CA ASP A 223 -32.02 -8.62 4.92
C ASP A 223 -30.62 -8.01 5.08
N ALA A 224 -30.13 -7.27 4.08
CA ALA A 224 -28.87 -6.53 4.15
C ALA A 224 -28.78 -5.59 5.37
N ILE A 225 -29.93 -5.15 5.92
CA ILE A 225 -30.04 -4.38 7.16
C ILE A 225 -29.42 -5.09 8.38
N ASN A 226 -29.34 -6.43 8.38
CA ASN A 226 -28.83 -7.16 9.55
C ASN A 226 -27.29 -7.17 9.64
N THR A 227 -26.58 -6.84 8.55
CA THR A 227 -25.09 -6.83 8.54
C THR A 227 -24.54 -5.67 9.37
N SER A 228 -25.15 -4.51 9.23
CA SER A 228 -24.74 -3.28 9.90
C SER A 228 -25.10 -3.27 11.39
N ARG A 229 -26.12 -4.04 11.83
CA ARG A 229 -26.36 -4.33 13.26
C ARG A 229 -25.12 -4.88 13.98
N ASN A 230 -24.39 -5.81 13.36
CA ASN A 230 -23.18 -6.38 13.95
C ASN A 230 -22.03 -5.37 13.97
N ILE A 231 -21.93 -4.50 12.96
CA ILE A 231 -20.93 -3.43 12.91
C ILE A 231 -21.24 -2.34 13.96
N LEU A 232 -22.51 -1.98 14.15
CA LEU A 232 -22.95 -1.05 15.20
C LEU A 232 -22.62 -1.59 16.59
N ARG A 233 -22.89 -2.88 16.85
CA ARG A 233 -22.48 -3.55 18.10
C ARG A 233 -20.97 -3.51 18.31
N LEU A 234 -20.18 -3.69 17.25
CA LEU A 234 -18.72 -3.57 17.32
C LEU A 234 -18.31 -2.14 17.70
N TYR A 235 -18.90 -1.12 17.09
CA TYR A 235 -18.63 0.27 17.45
C TYR A 235 -19.02 0.59 18.90
N ASP A 236 -20.20 0.14 19.35
CA ASP A 236 -20.64 0.28 20.74
C ASP A 236 -19.64 -0.36 21.71
N TRP A 237 -19.22 -1.59 21.41
CA TRP A 237 -18.22 -2.30 22.20
C TRP A 237 -16.87 -1.55 22.22
N LEU A 238 -16.38 -1.07 21.07
CA LEU A 238 -15.15 -0.28 20.98
C LEU A 238 -15.20 1.02 21.79
N GLN A 239 -16.38 1.65 21.93
CA GLN A 239 -16.55 2.84 22.75
C GLN A 239 -16.47 2.55 24.26
N THR A 240 -16.93 1.38 24.70
CA THR A 240 -16.86 0.96 26.11
C THR A 240 -15.44 0.61 26.57
N LYS A 241 -14.56 0.26 25.63
CA LYS A 241 -13.18 -0.16 25.93
C LYS A 241 -12.26 1.05 26.10
N ASN A 242 -11.35 0.93 27.07
CA ASN A 242 -10.25 1.88 27.32
C ASN A 242 -8.88 1.30 26.92
N GLU A 243 -8.88 0.16 26.23
CA GLU A 243 -7.68 -0.46 25.68
C GLU A 243 -7.17 0.31 24.45
N ASN A 244 -5.88 0.19 24.16
CA ASN A 244 -5.29 0.79 22.98
C ASN A 244 -5.43 -0.17 21.79
N PHE A 245 -6.04 0.30 20.70
CA PHE A 245 -6.17 -0.42 19.44
C PHE A 245 -5.35 0.28 18.35
N PRO A 246 -4.09 -0.11 18.10
CA PRO A 246 -3.18 0.62 17.20
C PRO A 246 -3.75 0.84 15.79
N LEU A 247 -4.44 -0.16 15.23
CA LEU A 247 -5.08 -0.04 13.91
C LEU A 247 -6.17 1.02 13.89
N LEU A 248 -7.04 1.01 14.92
CA LEU A 248 -8.14 1.96 15.03
C LEU A 248 -7.61 3.37 15.27
N GLU A 249 -6.60 3.53 16.12
CA GLU A 249 -5.95 4.82 16.34
C GLU A 249 -5.37 5.37 15.04
N ASN A 250 -4.68 4.52 14.27
CA ASN A 250 -4.08 4.89 12.99
C ASN A 250 -5.14 5.22 11.93
N PHE A 251 -6.23 4.47 11.86
CA PHE A 251 -7.35 4.73 10.96
C PHE A 251 -8.11 6.03 11.31
N ALA A 252 -8.17 6.38 12.60
CA ALA A 252 -8.79 7.61 13.09
C ALA A 252 -7.85 8.85 13.07
N LEU A 253 -6.65 8.75 12.47
CA LEU A 253 -5.75 9.89 12.33
C LEU A 253 -6.32 10.91 11.34
N GLY A 254 -6.73 12.07 11.84
CA GLY A 254 -7.20 13.17 10.99
C GLY A 254 -6.09 13.88 10.19
N LYS A 255 -4.82 13.73 10.59
CA LYS A 255 -3.67 14.33 9.89
C LYS A 255 -2.39 13.55 10.12
N VAL A 256 -1.67 13.27 9.03
CA VAL A 256 -0.31 12.72 9.08
C VAL A 256 0.68 13.88 9.20
N THR A 257 1.51 13.86 10.26
CA THR A 257 2.51 14.91 10.51
C THR A 257 3.94 14.44 10.28
N LYS A 258 4.16 13.13 10.22
CA LYS A 258 5.49 12.53 10.05
C LYS A 258 5.49 11.60 8.85
N PHE A 259 6.32 11.91 7.87
CA PHE A 259 6.58 11.06 6.72
C PHE A 259 7.87 10.29 6.96
N LEU A 260 7.81 8.97 6.78
CA LEU A 260 8.99 8.12 6.81
C LEU A 260 9.59 8.04 5.40
N PRO A 261 10.92 7.92 5.28
CA PRO A 261 11.54 7.67 3.99
C PRO A 261 11.03 6.34 3.41
N ARG A 262 10.96 6.27 2.08
CA ARG A 262 10.64 5.02 1.38
C ARG A 262 11.67 3.96 1.74
N LEU A 263 11.22 2.74 1.99
CA LEU A 263 12.14 1.61 2.17
C LEU A 263 12.86 1.33 0.86
N ASP A 264 14.13 1.02 0.97
CA ASP A 264 14.93 0.64 -0.19
C ASP A 264 14.54 -0.78 -0.62
N GLN A 265 14.07 -0.91 -1.87
CA GLN A 265 13.62 -2.17 -2.45
C GLN A 265 14.74 -3.23 -2.41
N GLU A 266 15.99 -2.81 -2.55
CA GLU A 266 17.18 -3.66 -2.61
C GLU A 266 17.45 -4.29 -1.24
N LYS A 267 17.27 -3.50 -0.17
CA LYS A 267 17.45 -3.95 1.22
C LYS A 267 16.35 -4.90 1.70
N SER A 268 15.23 -4.97 0.97
CA SER A 268 14.07 -5.81 1.28
C SER A 268 14.11 -7.20 0.64
N ILE A 269 15.12 -7.52 -0.18
CA ILE A 269 15.18 -8.79 -0.93
C ILE A 269 15.13 -10.01 -0.01
N SER A 270 15.81 -9.95 1.14
CA SER A 270 15.83 -11.01 2.15
C SER A 270 14.49 -11.20 2.87
N CYS A 271 13.58 -10.22 2.77
CA CYS A 271 12.28 -10.27 3.41
C CYS A 271 11.19 -10.81 2.46
N ARG A 272 11.41 -10.77 1.15
CA ARG A 272 10.48 -11.24 0.11
C ARG A 272 10.59 -12.75 -0.06
N LEU A 273 10.07 -13.48 0.92
CA LEU A 273 10.30 -14.92 1.10
C LEU A 273 9.49 -15.82 0.15
N GLY A 274 8.38 -15.33 -0.39
CA GLY A 274 7.47 -16.15 -1.20
C GLY A 274 6.92 -15.42 -2.41
N HIS A 275 6.72 -16.19 -3.49
CA HIS A 275 6.09 -15.73 -4.73
C HIS A 275 5.30 -16.87 -5.35
N SER A 276 4.23 -16.57 -6.08
CA SER A 276 3.28 -17.59 -6.54
C SER A 276 3.69 -18.29 -7.84
N ASN A 277 4.59 -17.71 -8.64
CA ASN A 277 4.96 -18.24 -9.96
C ASN A 277 6.39 -17.83 -10.34
N SER A 278 7.15 -18.69 -11.00
CA SER A 278 8.50 -18.41 -11.51
C SER A 278 8.53 -17.56 -12.79
N ASN A 279 7.45 -17.54 -13.58
CA ASN A 279 7.41 -16.91 -14.91
C ASN A 279 7.10 -15.41 -14.89
N PHE A 280 6.42 -14.91 -13.86
CA PHE A 280 5.90 -13.53 -13.81
C PHE A 280 6.45 -12.75 -12.61
N PRO A 281 7.69 -12.25 -12.67
CA PRO A 281 8.29 -11.53 -11.56
C PRO A 281 7.53 -10.24 -11.24
N LEU A 282 7.51 -9.87 -9.96
CA LEU A 282 6.89 -8.62 -9.53
C LEU A 282 7.53 -7.38 -10.18
N ALA A 283 6.68 -6.48 -10.64
CA ALA A 283 7.08 -5.16 -11.15
C ALA A 283 7.73 -4.31 -10.04
N LYS A 284 8.50 -3.28 -10.41
CA LYS A 284 9.22 -2.41 -9.47
C LYS A 284 8.29 -1.83 -8.38
N ALA A 285 7.15 -1.26 -8.78
CA ALA A 285 6.17 -0.71 -7.83
C ALA A 285 5.54 -1.76 -6.91
N GLN A 286 5.33 -2.99 -7.39
CA GLN A 286 4.82 -4.09 -6.57
C GLN A 286 5.87 -4.57 -5.55
N LYS A 287 7.15 -4.59 -5.95
CA LYS A 287 8.26 -4.90 -5.03
C LYS A 287 8.41 -3.83 -3.94
N ASP A 288 8.25 -2.55 -4.29
CA ASP A 288 8.23 -1.45 -3.32
C ASP A 288 7.07 -1.61 -2.32
N ALA A 289 5.85 -1.83 -2.82
CA ALA A 289 4.69 -2.06 -1.96
C ALA A 289 4.87 -3.29 -1.05
N LEU A 290 5.45 -4.38 -1.58
CA LEU A 290 5.67 -5.61 -0.83
C LEU A 290 6.74 -5.41 0.24
N ALA A 291 7.80 -4.68 -0.07
CA ALA A 291 8.83 -4.30 0.89
C ALA A 291 8.23 -3.54 2.07
N HIS A 292 7.36 -2.55 1.82
CA HIS A 292 6.64 -1.83 2.86
C HIS A 292 5.74 -2.75 3.68
N MET A 293 4.93 -3.59 3.01
CA MET A 293 4.01 -4.51 3.68
C MET A 293 4.73 -5.45 4.65
N LEU A 294 5.85 -6.05 4.23
CA LEU A 294 6.59 -7.02 5.04
C LEU A 294 7.29 -6.42 6.27
N HIS A 295 7.45 -5.10 6.30
CA HIS A 295 8.01 -4.33 7.42
C HIS A 295 6.92 -3.62 8.25
N MET A 296 5.65 -3.77 7.88
CA MET A 296 4.56 -3.17 8.64
C MET A 296 4.56 -3.66 10.08
N LYS A 297 4.33 -2.73 10.99
CA LYS A 297 4.08 -3.01 12.41
C LYS A 297 2.59 -3.16 12.65
N GLU A 298 2.26 -3.65 13.85
CA GLU A 298 0.87 -3.75 14.30
C GLU A 298 0.15 -2.40 14.19
N GLY A 299 -1.03 -2.43 13.56
CA GLY A 299 -1.86 -1.24 13.35
C GLY A 299 -1.46 -0.33 12.19
N GLU A 300 -0.38 -0.62 11.47
CA GLU A 300 -0.03 0.14 10.26
C GLU A 300 -0.98 -0.17 9.11
N ILE A 301 -1.15 0.79 8.19
CA ILE A 301 -2.03 0.70 7.04
C ILE A 301 -1.22 1.05 5.79
N LEU A 302 -1.29 0.19 4.78
CA LEU A 302 -0.66 0.44 3.49
C LEU A 302 -1.72 0.57 2.40
N ALA A 303 -1.84 1.77 1.85
CA ALA A 303 -2.66 2.02 0.67
C ALA A 303 -1.87 1.64 -0.59
N VAL A 304 -2.39 0.68 -1.36
CA VAL A 304 -1.81 0.26 -2.64
C VAL A 304 -2.79 0.60 -3.76
N ASN A 305 -2.45 1.60 -4.56
CA ASN A 305 -3.22 1.93 -5.75
C ASN A 305 -2.70 1.14 -6.96
N GLY A 306 -3.60 0.46 -7.66
CA GLY A 306 -3.28 -0.28 -8.87
C GLY A 306 -4.40 -0.16 -9.90
N PRO A 307 -4.19 0.53 -11.04
CA PRO A 307 -5.11 0.53 -12.18
C PRO A 307 -5.50 -0.89 -12.64
N PRO A 308 -6.57 -1.05 -13.45
CA PRO A 308 -6.90 -2.33 -14.08
C PRO A 308 -5.67 -2.93 -14.80
N GLY A 309 -5.45 -4.24 -14.67
CA GLY A 309 -4.33 -4.94 -15.32
C GLY A 309 -2.96 -4.82 -14.63
N THR A 310 -2.81 -4.10 -13.51
CA THR A 310 -1.50 -3.89 -12.85
C THR A 310 -1.06 -5.01 -11.89
N GLY A 311 -1.63 -6.20 -12.00
CA GLY A 311 -1.21 -7.37 -11.20
C GLY A 311 -1.47 -7.28 -9.70
N LYS A 312 -2.55 -6.60 -9.26
CA LYS A 312 -2.96 -6.52 -7.85
C LYS A 312 -3.08 -7.89 -7.19
N THR A 313 -3.65 -8.85 -7.90
CA THR A 313 -3.79 -10.24 -7.42
C THR A 313 -2.43 -10.89 -7.18
N THR A 314 -1.50 -10.79 -8.14
CA THR A 314 -0.13 -11.31 -8.00
C THR A 314 0.60 -10.72 -6.79
N PHE A 315 0.39 -9.43 -6.53
CA PHE A 315 0.90 -8.77 -5.33
C PHE A 315 0.32 -9.41 -4.05
N VAL A 316 -1.00 -9.60 -3.97
CA VAL A 316 -1.67 -10.23 -2.81
C VAL A 316 -1.18 -11.66 -2.60
N LEU A 317 -1.04 -12.47 -3.66
CA LEU A 317 -0.52 -13.83 -3.54
C LEU A 317 0.91 -13.85 -2.98
N SER A 318 1.77 -12.94 -3.45
CA SER A 318 3.15 -12.82 -2.97
C SER A 318 3.23 -12.34 -1.51
N ALA A 319 2.32 -11.46 -1.12
CA ALA A 319 2.16 -11.00 0.26
C ALA A 319 1.81 -12.18 1.20
N VAL A 320 0.78 -12.94 0.86
CA VAL A 320 0.33 -14.10 1.65
C VAL A 320 1.42 -15.17 1.71
N ALA A 321 2.00 -15.55 0.57
CA ALA A 321 3.08 -16.54 0.51
C ALA A 321 4.27 -16.14 1.39
N SER A 322 4.69 -14.88 1.32
CA SER A 322 5.80 -14.37 2.15
C SER A 322 5.47 -14.40 3.65
N LEU A 323 4.23 -14.09 4.04
CA LEU A 323 3.79 -14.14 5.44
C LEU A 323 3.75 -15.57 5.99
N TRP A 324 3.28 -16.53 5.18
CA TRP A 324 3.25 -17.95 5.56
C TRP A 324 4.65 -18.53 5.71
N ILE A 325 5.55 -18.26 4.76
CA ILE A 325 6.95 -18.72 4.86
C ILE A 325 7.64 -18.06 6.06
N LYS A 326 7.38 -16.78 6.33
CA LYS A 326 7.89 -16.08 7.52
C LYS A 326 7.43 -16.77 8.83
N ALA A 327 6.18 -17.23 8.89
CA ALA A 327 5.67 -17.98 10.04
C ALA A 327 6.32 -19.37 10.14
N ALA A 328 6.42 -20.10 9.02
CA ALA A 328 7.05 -21.42 8.96
C ALA A 328 8.53 -21.39 9.39
N LEU A 329 9.30 -20.38 8.94
CA LEU A 329 10.69 -20.16 9.38
C LEU A 329 10.80 -19.93 10.89
N LYS A 330 9.80 -19.25 11.49
CA LYS A 330 9.70 -19.03 12.94
C LYS A 330 9.11 -20.21 13.71
N LYS A 331 8.69 -21.29 13.03
CA LYS A 331 7.91 -22.40 13.60
C LYS A 331 6.67 -21.90 14.36
N ALA A 332 6.02 -20.86 13.84
CA ALA A 332 4.79 -20.29 14.38
C ALA A 332 3.61 -20.65 13.49
N ASP A 333 2.40 -20.51 14.04
CA ASP A 333 1.18 -20.70 13.27
C ASP A 333 1.10 -19.70 12.10
N PRO A 334 0.58 -20.13 10.93
CA PRO A 334 0.37 -19.22 9.81
C PRO A 334 -0.61 -18.11 10.22
N PRO A 335 -0.36 -16.84 9.83
CA PRO A 335 -1.25 -15.76 10.20
C PRO A 335 -2.61 -15.91 9.52
N ILE A 336 -3.67 -15.56 10.25
CA ILE A 336 -5.02 -15.45 9.68
C ILE A 336 -5.08 -14.19 8.83
N ILE A 337 -5.43 -14.35 7.55
CA ILE A 337 -5.53 -13.25 6.59
C ILE A 337 -6.97 -13.19 6.08
N ILE A 338 -7.62 -12.07 6.33
CA ILE A 338 -9.02 -11.85 5.94
C ILE A 338 -9.04 -10.91 4.74
N ALA A 339 -9.58 -11.40 3.62
CA ALA A 339 -9.89 -10.59 2.46
C ALA A 339 -11.37 -10.19 2.51
N ALA A 340 -11.65 -8.88 2.57
CA ALA A 340 -13.00 -8.34 2.60
C ALA A 340 -13.24 -7.41 1.40
N SER A 341 -14.46 -7.40 0.88
CA SER A 341 -14.90 -6.45 -0.14
C SER A 341 -16.41 -6.24 -0.03
N THR A 342 -16.87 -5.05 -0.41
CA THR A 342 -18.30 -4.77 -0.59
C THR A 342 -18.87 -5.42 -1.86
N ASN A 343 -18.02 -5.98 -2.73
CA ASN A 343 -18.42 -6.69 -3.94
C ASN A 343 -17.99 -8.18 -3.87
N ASN A 344 -18.96 -9.09 -3.87
CA ASN A 344 -18.74 -10.54 -3.87
C ASN A 344 -17.90 -11.03 -5.07
N GLN A 345 -17.96 -10.36 -6.23
CA GLN A 345 -17.11 -10.68 -7.38
C GLN A 345 -15.62 -10.44 -7.08
N ALA A 346 -15.30 -9.39 -6.32
CA ALA A 346 -13.90 -9.12 -5.96
C ALA A 346 -13.36 -10.19 -4.99
N VAL A 347 -14.18 -10.62 -4.03
CA VAL A 347 -13.83 -11.70 -3.09
C VAL A 347 -13.58 -13.01 -3.83
N THR A 348 -14.51 -13.40 -4.71
CA THR A 348 -14.40 -14.64 -5.49
C THR A 348 -13.23 -14.62 -6.45
N ASN A 349 -12.91 -13.47 -7.07
CA ASN A 349 -11.71 -13.32 -7.90
C ASN A 349 -10.41 -13.54 -7.11
N ILE A 350 -10.33 -13.00 -5.89
CA ILE A 350 -9.18 -13.23 -5.00
C ILE A 350 -9.07 -14.73 -4.68
N ILE A 351 -10.15 -15.35 -4.22
CA ILE A 351 -10.14 -16.76 -3.81
C ILE A 351 -9.85 -17.70 -5.00
N ALA A 352 -10.38 -17.41 -6.18
CA ALA A 352 -10.11 -18.17 -7.40
C ALA A 352 -8.62 -18.12 -7.78
N ALA A 353 -7.97 -16.98 -7.59
CA ALA A 353 -6.53 -16.83 -7.82
C ALA A 353 -5.69 -17.71 -6.87
N PHE A 354 -6.08 -17.84 -5.60
CA PHE A 354 -5.45 -18.78 -4.66
C PHE A 354 -5.61 -20.26 -5.07
N GLY A 355 -6.56 -20.57 -5.96
CA GLY A 355 -6.71 -21.90 -6.56
C GLY A 355 -5.84 -22.13 -7.79
N LYS A 356 -5.78 -21.14 -8.70
CA LYS A 356 -5.26 -21.30 -10.07
C LYS A 356 -3.89 -20.67 -10.34
N ASP A 357 -3.51 -19.65 -9.57
CA ASP A 357 -2.37 -18.77 -9.93
C ASP A 357 -1.07 -19.13 -9.20
N PHE A 358 -1.09 -20.16 -8.34
CA PHE A 358 0.11 -20.80 -7.84
C PHE A 358 0.60 -21.82 -8.87
N GLU A 359 1.83 -21.64 -9.34
CA GLU A 359 2.43 -22.49 -10.35
C GLU A 359 2.61 -23.93 -9.84
N GLU A 360 2.10 -24.89 -10.62
CA GLU A 360 2.48 -26.30 -10.53
C GLU A 360 3.38 -26.62 -11.73
N ASN A 361 4.60 -27.07 -11.46
CA ASN A 361 5.65 -27.34 -12.44
C ASN A 361 6.26 -28.73 -12.21
N ASP A 362 7.20 -29.13 -13.05
CA ASP A 362 7.82 -30.48 -13.01
C ASP A 362 8.73 -30.71 -11.79
N SER A 363 8.88 -29.72 -10.90
CA SER A 363 9.61 -29.90 -9.65
C SER A 363 8.87 -30.89 -8.74
N LEU A 364 9.63 -31.77 -8.09
CA LEU A 364 9.07 -32.71 -7.11
C LEU A 364 8.57 -32.01 -5.83
N PHE A 365 8.98 -30.76 -5.61
CA PHE A 365 8.43 -29.89 -4.57
C PHE A 365 7.12 -29.21 -4.97
N SER A 366 6.74 -29.30 -6.24
CA SER A 366 5.58 -28.61 -6.78
C SER A 366 4.26 -29.30 -6.41
N GLY A 367 3.20 -28.49 -6.42
CA GLY A 367 1.84 -28.93 -6.13
C GLY A 367 1.54 -29.16 -4.65
N ARG A 368 0.34 -29.67 -4.40
CA ARG A 368 -0.23 -29.82 -3.06
C ARG A 368 0.11 -31.19 -2.48
N TRP A 369 0.61 -31.23 -1.26
CA TRP A 369 1.00 -32.49 -0.59
C TRP A 369 -0.12 -33.08 0.27
N ILE A 370 -1.15 -32.28 0.57
CA ILE A 370 -2.38 -32.74 1.20
C ILE A 370 -3.40 -33.02 0.07
N PRO A 371 -4.05 -34.20 0.06
CA PRO A 371 -5.01 -34.57 -0.97
C PRO A 371 -6.23 -33.62 -0.99
N GLU A 372 -6.88 -33.52 -2.14
CA GLU A 372 -8.19 -32.84 -2.33
C GLU A 372 -8.24 -31.32 -2.03
N LEU A 373 -7.14 -30.71 -1.61
CA LEU A 373 -7.00 -29.25 -1.55
C LEU A 373 -7.15 -28.66 -2.96
N LYS A 374 -8.18 -27.84 -3.16
CA LYS A 374 -8.43 -27.13 -4.44
C LYS A 374 -7.85 -25.71 -4.47
N SER A 375 -7.58 -25.14 -3.31
CA SER A 375 -7.13 -23.75 -3.16
C SER A 375 -6.28 -23.59 -1.89
N TYR A 376 -5.54 -22.48 -1.79
CA TYR A 376 -4.89 -22.05 -0.54
C TYR A 376 -5.75 -21.07 0.27
N GLY A 377 -6.99 -20.81 -0.16
CA GLY A 377 -7.95 -19.95 0.54
C GLY A 377 -9.27 -20.64 0.84
N GLY A 378 -9.90 -20.28 1.96
CA GLY A 378 -11.26 -20.66 2.31
C GLY A 378 -12.29 -19.61 1.89
N TYR A 379 -13.49 -20.06 1.55
CA TYR A 379 -14.66 -19.20 1.31
C TYR A 379 -15.79 -19.62 2.24
N PHE A 380 -16.28 -18.69 3.06
CA PHE A 380 -17.37 -18.93 4.00
C PHE A 380 -18.64 -18.21 3.50
N PRO A 381 -19.41 -18.80 2.58
CA PRO A 381 -20.68 -18.26 2.14
C PRO A 381 -21.74 -18.32 3.24
N ALA A 382 -22.86 -17.64 3.02
CA ALA A 382 -24.07 -17.91 3.80
C ALA A 382 -24.50 -19.37 3.64
N ALA A 383 -25.09 -19.97 4.69
CA ALA A 383 -25.49 -21.38 4.69
C ALA A 383 -26.39 -21.75 3.51
N SER A 384 -27.29 -20.83 3.08
CA SER A 384 -28.16 -21.04 1.93
C SER A 384 -27.43 -21.13 0.58
N LYS A 385 -26.18 -20.68 0.50
CA LYS A 385 -25.35 -20.67 -0.71
C LYS A 385 -24.17 -21.65 -0.64
N GLU A 386 -24.06 -22.44 0.42
CA GLU A 386 -22.94 -23.37 0.59
C GLU A 386 -22.96 -24.52 -0.43
N SER A 387 -24.14 -25.01 -0.78
CA SER A 387 -24.30 -26.06 -1.81
C SER A 387 -23.81 -25.61 -3.20
N GLU A 388 -24.00 -24.33 -3.54
CA GLU A 388 -23.51 -23.73 -4.79
C GLU A 388 -21.99 -23.46 -4.75
N ALA A 389 -21.45 -23.15 -3.57
CA ALA A 389 -20.06 -22.73 -3.40
C ALA A 389 -19.08 -23.90 -3.18
N SER A 390 -19.50 -24.95 -2.46
CA SER A 390 -18.66 -26.10 -2.09
C SER A 390 -18.01 -26.87 -3.27
N PRO A 391 -18.59 -26.92 -4.48
CA PRO A 391 -17.89 -27.52 -5.62
C PRO A 391 -16.64 -26.73 -6.04
N LEU A 392 -16.70 -25.40 -5.90
CA LEU A 392 -15.70 -24.45 -6.41
C LEU A 392 -14.69 -24.00 -5.35
N TYR A 393 -15.10 -23.96 -4.07
CA TYR A 393 -14.33 -23.36 -2.99
C TYR A 393 -14.26 -24.27 -1.76
N GLN A 394 -13.27 -24.01 -0.91
CA GLN A 394 -13.12 -24.67 0.38
C GLN A 394 -14.04 -23.99 1.40
N THR A 395 -15.18 -24.62 1.69
CA THR A 395 -16.23 -24.16 2.60
C THR A 395 -16.05 -24.73 4.01
N LYS A 396 -16.97 -24.41 4.93
CA LYS A 396 -16.98 -24.96 6.29
C LYS A 396 -16.99 -26.50 6.28
N SER A 397 -17.89 -27.08 5.50
CA SER A 397 -18.01 -28.53 5.30
C SER A 397 -16.73 -29.20 4.81
N PHE A 398 -15.91 -28.52 4.00
CA PHE A 398 -14.61 -29.03 3.56
C PHE A 398 -13.62 -29.16 4.72
N TYR A 399 -13.53 -28.14 5.59
CA TYR A 399 -12.64 -28.21 6.75
C TYR A 399 -13.10 -29.25 7.77
N GLU A 400 -14.41 -29.39 7.98
CA GLU A 400 -14.98 -30.44 8.84
C GLU A 400 -14.66 -31.86 8.33
N SER A 401 -14.57 -32.06 7.01
CA SER A 401 -14.16 -33.35 6.44
C SER A 401 -12.66 -33.61 6.54
N MET A 402 -11.82 -32.56 6.57
CA MET A 402 -10.36 -32.70 6.77
C MET A 402 -10.00 -33.14 8.20
N GLU A 403 -10.84 -32.83 9.18
CA GLU A 403 -10.62 -33.19 10.59
C GLU A 403 -11.01 -34.65 10.91
N GLN A 404 -11.56 -35.40 9.94
CA GLN A 404 -11.90 -36.81 10.12
C GLN A 404 -10.64 -37.68 10.16
N SER A 405 -10.61 -38.70 11.03
CA SER A 405 -9.44 -39.58 11.21
C SER A 405 -8.98 -40.25 9.90
N GLU A 406 -9.93 -40.75 9.11
CA GLU A 406 -9.63 -41.38 7.81
C GLU A 406 -8.91 -40.42 6.85
N PHE A 407 -9.30 -39.13 6.86
CA PHE A 407 -8.66 -38.13 6.02
C PHE A 407 -7.22 -37.84 6.49
N ILE A 408 -7.02 -37.77 7.81
CA ILE A 408 -5.70 -37.53 8.42
C ILE A 408 -4.73 -38.66 8.07
N ASP A 409 -5.12 -39.93 8.29
CA ASP A 409 -4.26 -41.11 8.03
C ASP A 409 -3.83 -41.19 6.55
N ARG A 410 -4.78 -40.94 5.65
CA ARG A 410 -4.53 -40.91 4.21
C ARG A 410 -3.62 -39.73 3.83
N SER A 411 -3.83 -38.57 4.43
CA SER A 411 -3.02 -37.36 4.17
C SER A 411 -1.58 -37.54 4.64
N GLU A 412 -1.38 -38.13 5.82
CA GLU A 412 -0.05 -38.48 6.34
C GLU A 412 0.71 -39.40 5.38
N SER A 413 0.05 -40.48 4.93
CA SER A 413 0.64 -41.43 3.99
C SER A 413 1.07 -40.77 2.66
N ILE A 414 0.23 -39.88 2.13
CA ILE A 414 0.53 -39.15 0.89
C ILE A 414 1.65 -38.13 1.10
N PHE A 415 1.61 -37.40 2.21
CA PHE A 415 2.59 -36.39 2.57
C PHE A 415 4.00 -36.99 2.71
N ILE A 416 4.12 -38.11 3.43
CA ILE A 416 5.37 -38.86 3.57
C ILE A 416 5.90 -39.31 2.20
N ARG A 417 5.05 -39.90 1.37
CA ARG A 417 5.45 -40.36 0.02
C ARG A 417 5.94 -39.20 -0.85
N LYS A 418 5.24 -38.07 -0.84
CA LYS A 418 5.63 -36.85 -1.58
C LYS A 418 6.96 -36.30 -1.06
N ALA A 419 7.15 -36.24 0.25
CA ALA A 419 8.40 -35.79 0.87
C ALA A 419 9.60 -36.67 0.48
N LYS A 420 9.46 -38.00 0.56
CA LYS A 420 10.50 -38.95 0.14
C LYS A 420 10.92 -38.75 -1.31
N ALA A 421 9.94 -38.54 -2.20
CA ALA A 421 10.21 -38.25 -3.60
C ALA A 421 10.92 -36.91 -3.80
N ALA A 422 10.42 -35.83 -3.16
CA ALA A 422 10.96 -34.48 -3.30
C ALA A 422 12.41 -34.35 -2.85
N PHE A 423 12.74 -34.94 -1.69
CA PHE A 423 14.10 -34.92 -1.14
C PHE A 423 14.99 -36.05 -1.68
N LYS A 424 14.45 -36.97 -2.48
CA LYS A 424 15.13 -38.21 -2.91
C LYS A 424 15.77 -38.94 -1.72
N ASN A 425 15.08 -38.96 -0.58
CA ASN A 425 15.56 -39.53 0.68
C ASN A 425 14.51 -40.49 1.24
N THR A 426 14.89 -41.76 1.40
CA THR A 426 14.00 -42.82 1.88
C THR A 426 13.79 -42.80 3.40
N ASN A 427 14.68 -42.16 4.16
CA ASN A 427 14.70 -42.16 5.63
C ASN A 427 13.77 -41.08 6.24
N LEU A 428 12.79 -40.60 5.46
CA LEU A 428 11.80 -39.62 5.89
C LEU A 428 10.52 -40.35 6.31
N ASP A 429 10.55 -41.04 7.45
CA ASP A 429 9.49 -41.97 7.87
C ASP A 429 8.46 -41.35 8.82
N SER A 430 8.70 -40.14 9.34
CA SER A 430 7.77 -39.44 10.23
C SER A 430 7.56 -37.99 9.82
N ILE A 431 6.40 -37.45 10.17
CA ILE A 431 6.05 -36.04 9.92
C ILE A 431 7.05 -35.10 10.59
N GLU A 432 7.53 -35.40 11.81
CA GLU A 432 8.48 -34.55 12.52
C GLU A 432 9.83 -34.48 11.81
N ILE A 433 10.30 -35.60 11.27
CA ILE A 433 11.56 -35.65 10.50
C ILE A 433 11.41 -34.84 9.22
N ILE A 434 10.29 -35.01 8.51
CA ILE A 434 9.99 -34.24 7.29
C ILE A 434 9.89 -32.75 7.59
N GLN A 435 9.19 -32.35 8.64
CA GLN A 435 9.04 -30.96 9.06
C GLN A 435 10.40 -30.33 9.38
N LYS A 436 11.27 -31.03 10.11
CA LYS A 436 12.65 -30.58 10.38
C LYS A 436 13.46 -30.41 9.09
N THR A 437 13.33 -31.34 8.16
CA THR A 437 14.04 -31.32 6.86
C THR A 437 13.56 -30.15 5.99
N LEU A 438 12.24 -29.96 5.87
CA LEU A 438 11.65 -28.79 5.18
C LEU A 438 12.08 -27.48 5.82
N HIS A 439 12.06 -27.41 7.16
CA HIS A 439 12.47 -26.22 7.89
C HIS A 439 13.94 -25.87 7.64
N GLN A 440 14.84 -26.86 7.67
CA GLN A 440 16.24 -26.64 7.35
C GLN A 440 16.43 -26.17 5.90
N SER A 441 15.74 -26.79 4.93
CA SER A 441 15.82 -26.34 3.54
C SER A 441 15.31 -24.91 3.34
N MET A 442 14.26 -24.49 4.06
CA MET A 442 13.78 -23.11 4.06
C MET A 442 14.81 -22.14 4.66
N LEU A 443 15.53 -22.53 5.71
CA LEU A 443 16.61 -21.72 6.29
C LEU A 443 17.78 -21.54 5.31
N ASP A 444 18.18 -22.59 4.61
CA ASP A 444 19.27 -22.53 3.62
C ASP A 444 18.92 -21.60 2.45
N LEU A 445 17.65 -21.63 2.01
CA LEU A 445 17.13 -20.69 1.00
C LEU A 445 17.09 -19.25 1.52
N GLN A 446 16.70 -19.05 2.78
CA GLN A 446 16.74 -17.72 3.41
C GLN A 446 18.18 -17.18 3.50
N ASP A 447 19.14 -18.03 3.84
CA ASP A 447 20.56 -17.65 3.87
C ASP A 447 21.05 -17.25 2.48
N THR A 448 20.64 -17.97 1.44
CA THR A 448 20.92 -17.58 0.04
C THR A 448 20.39 -16.17 -0.27
N LEU A 449 19.17 -15.84 0.17
CA LEU A 449 18.62 -14.48 -0.01
C LEU A 449 19.40 -13.41 0.78
N LEU A 450 19.92 -13.74 1.96
CA LEU A 450 20.78 -12.85 2.76
C LEU A 450 22.14 -12.64 2.08
N GLN A 451 22.74 -13.69 1.53
CA GLN A 451 23.98 -13.59 0.77
C GLN A 451 23.81 -12.70 -0.46
N ILE A 452 22.71 -12.85 -1.21
CA ILE A 452 22.37 -11.99 -2.36
C ILE A 452 22.24 -10.53 -1.91
N LYS A 453 21.56 -10.26 -0.80
CA LYS A 453 21.44 -8.92 -0.23
C LYS A 453 22.82 -8.31 0.06
N ASN A 454 23.67 -9.03 0.77
CA ASN A 454 25.00 -8.54 1.17
C ASN A 454 25.91 -8.32 -0.05
N ALA A 455 25.86 -9.21 -1.04
CA ALA A 455 26.60 -9.07 -2.29
C ALA A 455 26.14 -7.82 -3.06
N TRP A 456 24.83 -7.57 -3.10
CA TRP A 456 24.27 -6.39 -3.74
C TRP A 456 24.66 -5.11 -3.02
N GLU A 457 24.57 -5.06 -1.68
CA GLU A 457 25.01 -3.90 -0.90
C GLU A 457 26.50 -3.58 -1.12
N THR A 458 27.34 -4.60 -1.23
CA THR A 458 28.76 -4.46 -1.55
C THR A 458 28.96 -3.87 -2.95
N LEU A 459 28.22 -4.38 -3.94
CA LEU A 459 28.27 -3.90 -5.32
C LEU A 459 27.79 -2.44 -5.42
N SER A 460 26.66 -2.09 -4.80
CA SER A 460 26.14 -0.72 -4.80
C SER A 460 27.11 0.26 -4.12
N THR A 461 27.74 -0.16 -3.02
CA THR A 461 28.76 0.65 -2.35
C THR A 461 30.00 0.87 -3.23
N ALA A 462 30.47 -0.19 -3.88
CA ALA A 462 31.59 -0.09 -4.82
C ALA A 462 31.24 0.81 -6.02
N HIS A 463 30.04 0.67 -6.57
CA HIS A 463 29.55 1.48 -7.68
C HIS A 463 29.49 2.97 -7.32
N ASN A 464 28.92 3.31 -6.16
CA ASN A 464 28.84 4.69 -5.68
C ASN A 464 30.24 5.31 -5.47
N ARG A 465 31.19 4.54 -4.91
CA ARG A 465 32.58 4.98 -4.78
C ARG A 465 33.24 5.22 -6.15
N CYS A 466 32.96 4.37 -7.13
CA CYS A 466 33.45 4.58 -8.50
C CYS A 466 32.86 5.84 -9.12
N LEU A 467 31.57 6.11 -8.94
CA LEU A 467 30.92 7.35 -9.41
C LEU A 467 31.49 8.59 -8.73
N GLU A 468 31.74 8.56 -7.41
CA GLU A 468 32.39 9.67 -6.69
C GLU A 468 33.81 9.93 -7.20
N ALA A 469 34.57 8.87 -7.48
CA ALA A 469 35.94 8.94 -7.92
C ALA A 469 36.10 9.37 -9.39
N MET A 470 35.17 8.95 -10.27
CA MET A 470 35.35 8.99 -11.73
C MET A 470 34.20 9.70 -12.46
N GLY A 471 33.21 10.23 -11.75
CA GLY A 471 32.04 10.88 -12.35
C GLY A 471 31.11 9.92 -13.11
N GLU A 472 30.14 10.49 -13.85
CA GLU A 472 29.15 9.71 -14.63
C GLU A 472 29.75 8.98 -15.85
N ASP A 473 30.93 9.39 -16.32
CA ASP A 473 31.65 8.73 -17.43
C ASP A 473 33.04 8.23 -17.00
N PRO A 474 33.11 7.02 -16.42
CA PRO A 474 34.35 6.44 -15.94
C PRO A 474 35.41 6.25 -17.02
N LYS A 475 35.00 6.06 -18.29
CA LYS A 475 35.94 5.82 -19.40
C LYS A 475 36.68 7.10 -19.78
N ASN A 476 35.94 8.21 -19.92
CA ASN A 476 36.54 9.50 -20.23
C ASN A 476 37.38 10.03 -19.06
N SER A 477 36.91 9.88 -17.83
CA SER A 477 37.70 10.26 -16.64
C SER A 477 38.95 9.40 -16.47
N TYR A 478 38.89 8.10 -16.76
CA TYR A 478 40.08 7.24 -16.80
C TYR A 478 41.08 7.68 -17.88
N LEU A 479 40.59 7.96 -19.10
CA LEU A 479 41.44 8.42 -20.19
C LEU A 479 42.12 9.75 -19.83
N GLN A 480 41.39 10.68 -19.23
CA GLN A 480 41.93 11.96 -18.80
C GLN A 480 42.98 11.81 -17.68
N VAL A 481 42.74 10.94 -16.70
CA VAL A 481 43.70 10.66 -15.62
C VAL A 481 44.96 9.99 -16.17
N THR A 482 44.83 9.03 -17.08
CA THR A 482 45.99 8.36 -17.72
C THR A 482 46.80 9.32 -18.59
N GLN A 483 46.15 10.17 -19.38
CA GLN A 483 46.83 11.22 -20.17
C GLN A 483 47.57 12.22 -19.27
N ASN A 484 46.93 12.66 -18.18
CA ASN A 484 47.57 13.55 -17.20
C ASN A 484 48.79 12.90 -16.53
N LEU A 485 48.72 11.60 -16.25
CA LEU A 485 49.82 10.83 -15.68
C LEU A 485 50.98 10.70 -16.68
N GLU A 486 50.71 10.33 -17.93
CA GLU A 486 51.73 10.24 -18.98
C GLU A 486 52.41 11.59 -19.24
N ALA A 487 51.64 12.68 -19.24
CA ALA A 487 52.16 14.05 -19.36
C ALA A 487 53.07 14.40 -18.17
N ALA A 488 52.66 14.09 -16.94
CA ALA A 488 53.45 14.32 -15.74
C ALA A 488 54.75 13.48 -15.74
N GLU A 489 54.69 12.22 -16.15
CA GLU A 489 55.86 11.35 -16.28
C GLU A 489 56.83 11.85 -17.35
N LYS A 490 56.32 12.32 -18.50
CA LYS A 490 57.13 12.92 -19.56
C LYS A 490 57.84 14.17 -19.04
N MET A 491 57.13 15.10 -18.41
CA MET A 491 57.74 16.28 -17.80
C MET A 491 58.82 15.91 -16.77
N LEU A 492 58.61 14.87 -15.98
CA LEU A 492 59.60 14.42 -15.00
C LEU A 492 60.85 13.81 -15.66
N ARG A 493 60.69 13.07 -16.77
CA ARG A 493 61.83 12.59 -17.59
C ARG A 493 62.61 13.75 -18.19
N ASP A 494 61.92 14.76 -18.72
CA ASP A 494 62.55 15.93 -19.33
C ASP A 494 63.35 16.72 -18.28
N VAL A 495 62.76 16.99 -17.11
CA VAL A 495 63.46 17.63 -15.98
C VAL A 495 64.71 16.85 -15.55
N ARG A 496 64.65 15.50 -15.51
CA ARG A 496 65.81 14.67 -15.17
C ARG A 496 66.91 14.76 -16.24
N SER A 497 66.53 14.79 -17.51
CA SER A 497 67.45 14.96 -18.63
C SER A 497 68.14 16.32 -18.58
N ASP A 498 67.37 17.39 -18.35
CA ASP A 498 67.86 18.75 -18.22
C ASP A 498 68.82 18.88 -17.02
N GLN A 499 68.48 18.27 -15.89
CA GLN A 499 69.35 18.22 -14.72
C GLN A 499 70.68 17.50 -15.00
N LYS A 500 70.64 16.37 -15.71
CA LYS A 500 71.86 15.61 -16.09
C LYS A 500 72.74 16.43 -17.03
N SER A 501 72.13 17.05 -18.05
CA SER A 501 72.80 17.90 -19.02
C SER A 501 73.45 19.12 -18.36
N TRP A 502 72.75 19.74 -17.40
CA TRP A 502 73.27 20.85 -16.61
C TRP A 502 74.48 20.46 -15.75
N ARG A 503 74.41 19.31 -15.06
CA ARG A 503 75.56 18.80 -14.28
C ARG A 503 76.78 18.55 -15.17
N MET A 504 76.58 17.99 -16.35
CA MET A 504 77.64 17.71 -17.30
C MET A 504 78.25 19.01 -17.89
N PHE A 505 77.44 20.04 -18.09
CA PHE A 505 77.93 21.36 -18.46
C PHE A 505 78.78 21.97 -17.34
N LEU A 506 78.27 21.99 -16.11
CA LEU A 506 79.01 22.51 -14.95
C LEU A 506 80.34 21.77 -14.72
N SER A 507 80.40 20.45 -14.94
CA SER A 507 81.65 19.69 -14.81
C SER A 507 82.72 20.03 -15.86
N LYS A 508 82.30 20.64 -16.98
CA LYS A 508 83.19 21.05 -18.08
C LYS A 508 83.49 22.55 -18.04
N GLU A 509 83.04 23.28 -17.03
CA GLU A 509 83.35 24.70 -16.90
C GLU A 509 84.85 24.89 -16.60
N PRO A 510 85.56 25.72 -17.38
CA PRO A 510 86.98 25.94 -17.14
C PRO A 510 87.21 26.60 -15.78
N VAL A 511 88.09 26.01 -14.97
CA VAL A 511 88.36 26.41 -13.58
C VAL A 511 88.79 27.88 -13.46
N PHE A 512 89.49 28.41 -14.47
CA PHE A 512 89.92 29.82 -14.47
C PHE A 512 88.73 30.80 -14.51
N TYR A 513 87.60 30.47 -15.16
CA TYR A 513 86.39 31.30 -15.13
C TYR A 513 85.75 31.33 -13.73
N LEU A 514 85.93 30.28 -12.93
CA LEU A 514 85.44 30.20 -11.55
C LEU A 514 86.35 30.98 -10.59
N ILE A 515 87.67 30.90 -10.76
CA ILE A 515 88.67 31.61 -9.95
C ILE A 515 88.62 33.14 -10.18
N PHE A 516 88.55 33.57 -11.45
CA PHE A 516 88.54 35.00 -11.80
C PHE A 516 87.14 35.61 -11.86
N ARG A 517 86.15 34.95 -11.25
CA ARG A 517 84.75 35.40 -11.26
C ARG A 517 84.54 36.78 -10.61
N TRP A 518 85.47 37.23 -9.77
CA TRP A 518 85.41 38.56 -9.15
C TRP A 518 85.64 39.70 -10.16
N LEU A 519 86.20 39.42 -11.34
CA LEU A 519 86.32 40.39 -12.43
C LEU A 519 84.98 40.50 -13.20
N PRO A 520 84.38 41.70 -13.31
CA PRO A 520 83.09 41.89 -13.99
C PRO A 520 82.99 41.32 -15.42
N PRO A 521 83.98 41.46 -16.32
CA PRO A 521 83.88 40.90 -17.68
C PRO A 521 83.90 39.37 -17.70
N VAL A 522 84.62 38.73 -16.79
CA VAL A 522 84.70 37.27 -16.64
C VAL A 522 83.38 36.72 -16.09
N ALA A 523 82.81 37.40 -15.09
CA ALA A 523 81.48 37.06 -14.54
C ALA A 523 80.36 37.18 -15.58
N ARG A 524 80.36 38.25 -16.39
CA ARG A 524 79.39 38.46 -17.47
C ARG A 524 79.50 37.39 -18.55
N LYS A 525 80.71 37.02 -18.97
CA LYS A 525 80.93 35.95 -19.97
C LYS A 525 80.47 34.58 -19.47
N LEU A 526 80.78 34.23 -18.21
CA LEU A 526 80.32 32.98 -17.60
C LEU A 526 78.79 32.91 -17.48
N LEU A 527 78.15 34.04 -17.15
CA LEU A 527 76.70 34.15 -17.08
C LEU A 527 76.04 33.99 -18.46
N LEU A 528 76.63 34.56 -19.50
CA LEU A 528 76.17 34.39 -20.89
C LEU A 528 76.29 32.93 -21.34
N LEU A 529 77.42 32.25 -21.10
CA LEU A 529 77.60 30.84 -21.46
C LEU A 529 76.57 29.93 -20.80
N ARG A 530 76.27 30.17 -19.52
CA ARG A 530 75.23 29.46 -18.77
C ARG A 530 73.84 29.70 -19.34
N ASN A 531 73.51 30.96 -19.67
CA ASN A 531 72.23 31.31 -20.27
C ASN A 531 72.04 30.66 -21.65
N VAL A 532 73.06 30.69 -22.50
CA VAL A 532 73.03 30.05 -23.83
C VAL A 532 72.87 28.54 -23.70
N PHE A 533 73.54 27.90 -22.73
CA PHE A 533 73.36 26.45 -22.50
C PHE A 533 71.94 26.10 -22.07
N ILE A 534 71.37 26.87 -21.13
CA ILE A 534 69.99 26.70 -20.68
C ILE A 534 69.02 26.87 -21.84
N GLU A 535 69.21 27.91 -22.67
CA GLU A 535 68.33 28.21 -23.80
C GLU A 535 68.39 27.16 -24.92
N THR A 536 69.55 26.52 -25.12
CA THR A 536 69.76 25.56 -26.22
C THR A 536 69.50 24.10 -25.85
N LYS A 537 69.58 23.74 -24.56
CA LYS A 537 69.53 22.34 -24.12
C LYS A 537 68.38 21.99 -23.18
N PHE A 538 67.75 22.96 -22.51
CA PHE A 538 66.61 22.63 -21.65
C PHE A 538 65.32 22.51 -22.46
N SER A 539 64.44 21.61 -22.03
CA SER A 539 63.08 21.48 -22.53
C SER A 539 62.23 22.75 -22.28
N ASP A 540 60.99 22.83 -22.81
CA ASP A 540 60.05 23.98 -22.79
C ASP A 540 59.72 24.62 -21.42
N LEU A 541 60.38 24.21 -20.33
CA LEU A 541 60.46 24.90 -19.03
C LEU A 541 60.97 26.35 -19.12
N ARG A 542 61.36 26.81 -20.31
CA ARG A 542 61.74 28.17 -20.71
C ARG A 542 60.87 29.28 -20.10
N LYS A 543 59.56 29.09 -19.97
CA LYS A 543 58.62 30.15 -19.55
C LYS A 543 58.66 30.55 -18.07
N LEU A 544 59.29 29.77 -17.19
CA LEU A 544 59.30 30.07 -15.74
C LEU A 544 60.69 30.47 -15.19
N CYS A 545 61.78 30.25 -15.93
CA CYS A 545 63.15 30.50 -15.47
C CYS A 545 63.71 31.86 -15.90
N THR A 546 63.05 32.59 -16.79
CA THR A 546 63.47 33.91 -17.23
C THR A 546 63.18 34.95 -16.16
N THR A 547 64.06 35.07 -15.17
CA THR A 547 64.73 36.33 -14.79
C THR A 547 65.49 36.21 -13.46
N SER A 548 66.78 36.56 -13.50
CA SER A 548 67.62 37.10 -12.42
C SER A 548 68.37 36.20 -11.42
N ARG A 549 68.19 34.87 -11.29
CA ARG A 549 69.03 34.08 -10.33
C ARG A 549 69.40 32.67 -10.81
N ILE A 550 70.44 32.56 -11.65
CA ILE A 550 71.07 31.28 -12.04
C ILE A 550 71.49 30.45 -10.82
N HIS A 551 71.85 31.09 -9.70
CA HIS A 551 72.23 30.41 -8.45
C HIS A 551 71.06 29.72 -7.74
N LYS A 552 69.81 30.01 -8.13
CA LYS A 552 68.58 29.40 -7.59
C LYS A 552 67.98 28.32 -8.50
N ILE A 553 68.62 28.00 -9.62
CA ILE A 553 68.16 26.94 -10.54
C ILE A 553 68.00 25.60 -9.80
N TRP A 554 68.91 25.29 -8.87
CA TRP A 554 68.81 24.07 -8.06
C TRP A 554 67.65 24.07 -7.06
N SER A 555 67.40 25.20 -6.38
CA SER A 555 66.21 25.35 -5.53
C SER A 555 64.91 25.32 -6.34
N PHE A 556 64.95 25.80 -7.58
CA PHE A 556 63.83 25.83 -8.50
C PHE A 556 63.49 24.43 -9.03
N PHE A 557 64.50 23.66 -9.47
CA PHE A 557 64.32 22.25 -9.82
C PHE A 557 63.82 21.42 -8.62
N ARG A 558 64.35 21.65 -7.40
CA ARG A 558 63.82 21.02 -6.18
C ARG A 558 62.37 21.42 -5.90
N ALA A 559 62.02 22.69 -6.05
CA ALA A 559 60.66 23.18 -5.81
C ALA A 559 59.65 22.66 -6.84
N ILE A 560 60.02 22.59 -8.13
CA ILE A 560 59.18 21.98 -9.17
C ILE A 560 59.02 20.49 -8.92
N CYS A 561 60.10 19.76 -8.65
CA CYS A 561 60.02 18.34 -8.30
C CYS A 561 59.19 18.09 -7.04
N ALA A 562 59.26 18.97 -6.03
CA ALA A 562 58.46 18.88 -4.80
C ALA A 562 56.98 19.25 -5.01
N LYS A 563 56.69 20.26 -5.83
CA LYS A 563 55.33 20.68 -6.20
C LYS A 563 54.65 19.60 -7.05
N GLN A 564 55.39 19.01 -8.00
CA GLN A 564 54.90 17.88 -8.80
C GLN A 564 54.76 16.60 -7.96
N ARG A 565 55.66 16.35 -6.98
CA ARG A 565 55.47 15.32 -5.94
C ARG A 565 54.15 15.55 -5.18
N HIS A 566 53.82 16.79 -4.83
CA HIS A 566 52.57 17.11 -4.13
C HIS A 566 51.34 16.97 -5.03
N SER A 567 51.43 17.27 -6.32
CA SER A 567 50.36 17.05 -7.31
C SER A 567 50.13 15.56 -7.60
N LEU A 568 51.20 14.77 -7.76
CA LEU A 568 51.13 13.31 -7.91
C LEU A 568 50.61 12.64 -6.64
N LEU A 569 51.07 13.08 -5.45
CA LEU A 569 50.53 12.62 -4.17
C LEU A 569 49.08 13.05 -3.97
N ARG A 570 48.66 14.25 -4.43
CA ARG A 570 47.25 14.63 -4.44
C ARG A 570 46.45 13.72 -5.34
N LEU A 571 46.87 13.45 -6.58
CA LEU A 571 46.17 12.51 -7.47
C LEU A 571 46.07 11.09 -6.88
N VAL A 572 47.11 10.64 -6.16
CA VAL A 572 47.16 9.33 -5.51
C VAL A 572 46.42 9.31 -4.16
N CYS A 573 46.28 10.43 -3.46
CA CYS A 573 45.62 10.51 -2.13
C CYS A 573 44.21 11.13 -2.17
N SER A 574 43.81 11.81 -3.25
CA SER A 574 42.47 12.40 -3.42
C SER A 574 41.44 11.42 -3.97
N GLN A 575 41.81 10.14 -4.05
CA GLN A 575 41.00 9.03 -4.52
C GLN A 575 41.01 7.99 -3.38
N PRO A 576 39.89 7.34 -3.06
CA PRO A 576 39.76 6.48 -1.88
C PRO A 576 40.49 5.14 -2.08
N PHE A 577 41.82 5.16 -2.02
CA PHE A 577 42.70 4.04 -2.42
C PHE A 577 42.90 2.95 -1.35
N GLY A 578 42.47 3.17 -0.11
CA GLY A 578 42.69 2.19 0.98
C GLY A 578 41.92 0.87 0.81
N TRP A 579 40.82 0.85 0.04
CA TRP A 579 39.94 -0.33 -0.09
C TRP A 579 40.15 -1.12 -1.41
N LEU A 580 40.61 -0.45 -2.48
CA LEU A 580 40.90 -1.07 -3.78
C LEU A 580 42.04 -2.11 -3.71
N GLN A 581 42.88 -2.03 -2.68
CA GLN A 581 44.10 -2.83 -2.55
C GLN A 581 43.84 -4.27 -2.05
N THR A 582 42.68 -4.54 -1.45
CA THR A 582 42.41 -5.81 -0.77
C THR A 582 41.39 -6.72 -1.46
N HIS A 583 40.50 -6.20 -2.33
CA HIS A 583 39.26 -6.95 -2.67
C HIS A 583 38.85 -7.01 -4.17
N LEU A 584 39.71 -6.62 -5.12
CA LEU A 584 39.43 -6.79 -6.56
C LEU A 584 40.35 -7.85 -7.18
N PRO A 585 39.84 -9.03 -7.58
CA PRO A 585 40.60 -10.04 -8.33
C PRO A 585 40.61 -9.78 -9.85
N TYR A 586 40.15 -8.61 -10.32
CA TYR A 586 40.11 -8.31 -11.75
C TYR A 586 41.19 -7.30 -12.17
N GLU A 587 42.00 -7.78 -13.13
CA GLU A 587 42.95 -7.08 -13.99
C GLU A 587 44.28 -6.59 -13.39
N GLY A 588 45.29 -7.46 -13.47
CA GLY A 588 46.70 -7.18 -13.20
C GLY A 588 47.33 -6.01 -13.98
N LYS A 589 46.59 -5.34 -14.89
CA LYS A 589 47.04 -4.11 -15.56
C LYS A 589 46.98 -2.88 -14.63
N TYR A 590 45.95 -2.77 -13.77
CA TYR A 590 45.77 -1.69 -12.79
C TYR A 590 46.88 -1.69 -11.72
N PHE A 591 47.21 -2.86 -11.17
CA PHE A 591 48.32 -3.01 -10.22
C PHE A 591 49.68 -2.74 -10.86
N SER A 592 49.87 -3.01 -12.16
CA SER A 592 51.14 -2.73 -12.84
C SER A 592 51.42 -1.22 -12.90
N ALA A 593 50.41 -0.39 -13.19
CA ALA A 593 50.55 1.07 -13.24
C ALA A 593 50.77 1.69 -11.85
N LEU A 594 50.07 1.18 -10.82
CA LEU A 594 50.26 1.59 -9.42
C LEU A 594 51.61 1.14 -8.85
N SER A 595 52.10 -0.06 -9.19
CA SER A 595 53.46 -0.50 -8.82
C SER A 595 54.54 0.35 -9.49
N ARG A 596 54.29 0.85 -10.72
CA ARG A 596 55.19 1.79 -11.42
C ARG A 596 55.22 3.15 -10.71
N LEU A 597 54.08 3.65 -10.22
CA LEU A 597 54.00 4.86 -9.40
C LEU A 597 54.74 4.72 -8.06
N VAL A 598 54.58 3.61 -7.35
CA VAL A 598 55.29 3.33 -6.08
C VAL A 598 56.79 3.08 -6.30
N ASN A 599 57.17 2.41 -7.41
CA ASN A 599 58.56 2.25 -7.80
C ASN A 599 59.20 3.57 -8.25
N ALA A 600 58.43 4.48 -8.86
CA ALA A 600 58.89 5.84 -9.14
C ALA A 600 59.17 6.63 -7.84
N ASP A 601 58.36 6.47 -6.78
CA ASP A 601 58.62 7.03 -5.44
C ASP A 601 59.87 6.42 -4.77
N ARG A 602 60.05 5.09 -4.80
CA ARG A 602 61.25 4.42 -4.26
C ARG A 602 62.53 4.82 -4.99
N THR A 603 62.47 4.97 -6.31
CA THR A 603 63.60 5.44 -7.13
C THR A 603 63.92 6.92 -6.83
N TYR A 604 62.90 7.73 -6.54
CA TYR A 604 63.06 9.12 -6.10
C TYR A 604 63.68 9.26 -4.70
N ARG A 605 63.26 8.44 -3.71
CA ARG A 605 63.87 8.40 -2.36
C ARG A 605 65.36 8.07 -2.42
N ARG A 606 65.77 7.13 -3.28
CA ARG A 606 67.19 6.81 -3.52
C ARG A 606 67.94 7.99 -4.16
N LEU A 607 67.33 8.72 -5.10
CA LEU A 607 67.95 9.88 -5.77
C LEU A 607 68.10 11.11 -4.87
N VAL A 608 67.17 11.36 -3.94
CA VAL A 608 67.27 12.48 -2.97
C VAL A 608 68.39 12.23 -1.96
N PHE A 609 68.61 10.97 -1.55
CA PHE A 609 69.70 10.60 -0.64
C PHE A 609 71.10 10.83 -1.25
N PHE A 610 71.25 10.70 -2.57
CA PHE A 610 72.51 10.95 -3.29
C PHE A 610 72.67 12.40 -3.80
N ALA A 611 71.67 13.26 -3.59
CA ALA A 611 71.66 14.65 -4.05
C ALA A 611 71.66 15.68 -2.90
N SER A 612 72.06 15.27 -1.68
CA SER A 612 72.46 16.17 -0.61
C SER A 612 73.98 16.35 -0.67
N PRO A 613 74.48 17.52 -1.10
CA PRO A 613 75.80 17.95 -0.66
C PRO A 613 75.67 18.35 0.82
N ARG A 614 76.66 17.97 1.64
CA ARG A 614 77.12 18.88 2.69
C ARG A 614 77.51 20.20 2.04
#